data_AF-A0A7Y5QN98-F1
#
_entry.id   AF-A0A7Y5QN98-F1
#
_cell.length_a   1.000
_cell.length_b   1.000
_cell.length_c   1.000
_cell.angle_alpha   90.00
_cell.angle_beta   90.00
_cell.angle_gamma   90.00
#
_symmetry.space_group_name_H-M   'P 1'
#
loop_
_entity.id
_entity.type
_entity.pdbx_description
1 polymer ?
#
loop_
_entity_poly.entity_id
_entity_poly.type
_entity_poly.pdbx_seq_one_letter_code
_entity_poly.pdbx_strand_id
1 'polypeptide(L)'
;ATGRVTREQARQEAHFAALQVDLARRQLAIAAKADTVAQKRFEVAYNRYVIGRIDVDQLYLAQNEKDQALLSYVQSLRGYWQAHYRLRRVTLWDFERGVGIG
;
A
#
# COMPACT_ATOMS: atom_id res chain seq x y z
N ALA A 1 -11.63 -24.90 -30.75
CA ALA A 1 -11.23 -25.17 -29.35
C ALA A 1 -10.48 -23.99 -28.71
N THR A 2 -9.56 -23.34 -29.44
CA THR A 2 -8.65 -22.29 -28.94
C THR A 2 -9.34 -21.07 -28.32
N GLY A 3 -10.43 -20.54 -28.90
CA GLY A 3 -11.09 -19.33 -28.40
C GLY A 3 -11.84 -19.48 -27.06
N ARG A 4 -12.17 -20.71 -26.63
CA ARG A 4 -12.82 -20.95 -25.33
C ARG A 4 -11.80 -20.89 -24.20
N VAL A 5 -10.63 -21.48 -24.42
CA VAL A 5 -9.47 -21.47 -23.50
C VAL A 5 -8.98 -20.03 -23.27
N THR A 6 -8.88 -19.21 -24.32
CA THR A 6 -8.46 -17.80 -24.18
C THR A 6 -9.42 -16.98 -23.30
N ARG A 7 -10.74 -17.22 -23.42
CA ARG A 7 -11.74 -16.53 -22.58
C ARG A 7 -11.68 -16.98 -21.11
N GLU A 8 -11.45 -18.27 -20.87
CA GLU A 8 -11.31 -18.79 -19.50
C GLU A 8 -10.03 -18.28 -18.82
N GLN A 9 -8.93 -18.18 -19.56
CA GLN A 9 -7.68 -17.58 -19.08
C GLN A 9 -7.86 -16.11 -18.73
N ALA A 10 -8.48 -15.32 -19.61
CA ALA A 10 -8.74 -13.90 -19.35
C ALA A 10 -9.63 -13.69 -18.12
N ARG A 11 -10.65 -14.53 -17.92
CA ARG A 11 -11.51 -14.49 -16.72
C ARG A 11 -10.74 -14.81 -15.45
N GLN A 12 -9.88 -15.82 -15.47
CA GLN A 12 -9.02 -16.15 -14.34
C GLN A 12 -8.06 -15.01 -14.02
N GLU A 13 -7.42 -14.43 -15.03
CA GLU A 13 -6.51 -13.30 -14.81
C GLU A 13 -7.23 -12.09 -14.21
N ALA A 14 -8.42 -11.75 -14.72
CA ALA A 14 -9.24 -10.67 -14.16
C ALA A 14 -9.66 -10.96 -12.71
N HIS A 15 -10.05 -12.20 -12.41
CA HIS A 15 -10.41 -12.61 -11.05
C HIS A 15 -9.23 -12.45 -10.08
N PHE A 16 -8.05 -12.96 -10.42
CA PHE A 16 -6.86 -12.79 -9.59
C PHE A 16 -6.43 -11.33 -9.46
N ALA A 17 -6.52 -10.54 -10.54
CA ALA A 17 -6.24 -9.12 -10.48
C ALA A 17 -7.17 -8.38 -9.50
N ALA A 18 -8.45 -8.73 -9.46
CA ALA A 18 -9.40 -8.15 -8.51
C ALA A 18 -9.04 -8.48 -7.05
N LEU A 19 -8.71 -9.75 -6.77
CA LEU A 19 -8.24 -10.17 -5.43
C LEU A 19 -6.97 -9.44 -5.01
N GLN A 20 -6.05 -9.18 -5.94
CA GLN A 20 -4.81 -8.43 -5.66
C GLN A 20 -5.09 -6.96 -5.30
N VAL A 21 -6.10 -6.33 -5.90
CA VAL A 21 -6.52 -4.96 -5.53
C VAL A 21 -7.00 -4.92 -4.09
N ASP A 22 -7.84 -5.88 -3.68
CA ASP A 22 -8.36 -5.96 -2.31
C ASP A 22 -7.26 -6.21 -1.29
N LEU A 23 -6.31 -7.11 -1.60
CA LEU A 23 -5.15 -7.37 -0.76
C LEU A 23 -4.27 -6.12 -0.63
N ALA A 24 -3.93 -5.47 -1.74
CA ALA A 24 -3.08 -4.29 -1.74
C ALA A 24 -3.74 -3.10 -1.00
N ARG A 25 -5.07 -2.95 -1.11
CA ARG A 25 -5.84 -1.96 -0.35
C ARG A 25 -5.72 -2.20 1.16
N ARG A 26 -5.84 -3.45 1.62
CA ARG A 26 -5.69 -3.80 3.04
C ARG A 26 -4.28 -3.51 3.54
N GLN A 27 -3.25 -3.88 2.76
CA GLN A 27 -1.86 -3.60 3.10
C GLN A 27 -1.59 -2.09 3.19
N LEU A 28 -2.11 -1.30 2.24
CA LEU A 28 -2.03 0.16 2.29
C LEU A 28 -2.67 0.73 3.56
N ALA A 29 -3.86 0.26 3.95
CA ALA A 29 -4.52 0.72 5.17
C ALA A 29 -3.71 0.39 6.44
N ILE A 30 -3.11 -0.80 6.49
CA ILE A 30 -2.22 -1.20 7.60
C ILE A 30 -0.99 -0.30 7.64
N ALA A 31 -0.33 -0.09 6.50
CA ALA A 31 0.88 0.73 6.42
C ALA A 31 0.62 2.19 6.79
N ALA A 32 -0.50 2.76 6.36
CA ALA A 32 -0.91 4.12 6.74
C ALA A 32 -1.11 4.27 8.25
N LYS A 33 -1.74 3.27 8.88
CA LYS A 33 -1.91 3.24 10.34
C LYS A 33 -0.58 3.10 11.07
N ALA A 34 0.32 2.25 10.56
CA ALA A 34 1.65 2.06 11.12
C ALA A 34 2.48 3.35 11.05
N ASP A 35 2.47 4.06 9.91
CA ASP A 35 3.10 5.38 9.74
C ASP A 35 2.58 6.40 10.77
N THR A 36 1.25 6.49 10.94
CA THR A 36 0.64 7.38 11.95
C THR A 36 1.10 7.04 13.37
N VAL A 37 1.19 5.75 13.72
CA VAL A 37 1.68 5.32 15.04
C VAL A 37 3.16 5.66 15.22
N ALA A 38 3.99 5.43 14.21
CA ALA A 38 5.42 5.71 14.27
C ALA A 38 5.72 7.21 14.38
N GLN A 39 4.95 8.06 13.70
CA GLN A 39 5.02 9.52 13.86
C GLN A 39 4.73 9.96 15.31
N LYS A 40 3.66 9.45 15.92
CA LYS A 40 3.33 9.73 17.32
C LYS A 40 4.39 9.22 18.29
N ARG A 41 4.97 8.03 18.03
CA ARG A 41 6.07 7.49 18.85
C ARG A 41 7.29 8.40 18.78
N PHE A 42 7.65 8.89 17.61
CA PHE A 42 8.75 9.86 17.45
C PHE A 42 8.46 11.16 18.18
N GLU A 43 7.26 11.72 18.10
CA GLU A 43 6.88 12.94 18.82
C GLU A 43 7.03 12.78 20.34
N VAL A 44 6.55 11.66 20.89
CA VAL A 44 6.73 11.34 22.32
C VAL A 44 8.20 11.17 22.69
N ALA A 45 8.99 10.50 21.86
CA ALA A 45 10.43 10.33 22.08
C ALA A 45 11.15 11.68 22.07
N TYR A 46 10.86 12.54 21.09
CA TYR A 46 11.41 13.88 20.98
C TYR A 46 11.11 14.71 22.24
N ASN A 47 9.85 14.75 22.67
CA ASN A 47 9.44 15.47 23.87
C ASN A 47 10.18 14.97 25.13
N ARG A 48 10.40 13.66 25.27
CA ARG A 48 11.17 13.07 26.38
C ARG A 48 12.65 13.37 26.30
N TYR A 49 13.23 13.39 25.10
CA TYR A 49 14.65 13.69 24.88
C TYR A 49 14.97 15.13 25.29
N VAL A 50 14.14 16.09 24.87
CA VAL A 50 14.35 17.52 25.16
C VAL A 50 14.34 17.82 26.67
N ILE A 51 13.62 17.04 27.48
CA ILE A 51 13.60 17.16 28.94
C ILE A 51 14.59 16.21 29.65
N GLY A 52 15.49 15.56 28.90
CA GLY A 52 16.53 14.69 29.44
C GLY A 52 16.04 13.37 30.05
N ARG A 53 14.86 12.87 29.63
CA ARG A 53 14.27 11.61 30.13
C ARG A 53 14.67 10.37 29.33
N ILE A 54 15.23 10.53 28.13
CA ILE A 54 15.79 9.46 27.30
C ILE A 54 17.08 9.95 26.63
N ASP A 55 17.97 9.02 26.29
CA ASP A 55 19.21 9.31 25.57
C ASP A 55 18.98 9.51 24.06
N VAL A 56 19.98 10.08 23.39
CA VAL A 56 19.94 10.34 21.93
C VAL A 56 19.74 9.08 21.10
N ASP A 57 20.26 7.93 21.55
CA ASP A 57 20.11 6.65 20.84
C ASP A 57 18.64 6.19 20.77
N GLN A 58 17.86 6.45 21.82
CA GLN A 58 16.43 6.14 21.86
C GLN A 58 15.63 7.06 20.93
N LEU A 59 16.02 8.34 20.86
CA LEU A 59 15.43 9.27 19.88
C LEU A 59 15.75 8.82 18.45
N TYR A 60 17.00 8.44 18.17
CA TYR A 60 17.44 7.98 16.86
C TYR A 60 16.71 6.69 16.43
N LEU A 61 16.50 5.75 17.36
CA LEU A 61 15.70 4.56 17.10
C LEU A 61 14.26 4.92 16.68
N ALA A 62 13.59 5.79 17.43
CA ALA A 62 12.22 6.22 17.11
C ALA A 62 12.14 6.96 15.77
N GLN A 63 13.18 7.74 15.42
CA GLN A 63 13.29 8.40 14.13
C GLN A 63 13.41 7.38 12.99
N ASN A 64 14.28 6.38 13.13
CA ASN A 64 14.45 5.32 12.13
C ASN A 64 13.17 4.52 11.94
N GLU A 65 12.46 4.16 13.02
CA GLU A 65 11.17 3.49 12.93
C GLU A 65 10.13 4.32 12.17
N LYS A 66 10.06 5.63 12.42
CA LYS A 66 9.19 6.57 11.68
C LYS A 66 9.54 6.59 10.19
N ASP A 67 10.82 6.70 9.86
CA ASP A 67 11.26 6.79 8.46
C ASP A 67 11.02 5.48 7.71
N GLN A 68 11.22 4.33 8.36
CA GLN A 68 10.88 3.02 7.78
C GLN A 68 9.37 2.82 7.58
N ALA A 69 8.55 3.30 8.53
CA ALA A 69 7.10 3.24 8.39
C ALA A 69 6.60 4.10 7.22
N LEU A 70 7.18 5.30 7.04
CA LEU A 70 6.89 6.18 5.90
C LEU A 70 7.24 5.50 4.57
N LEU A 71 8.44 4.92 4.44
CA LEU A 71 8.84 4.19 3.24
C LEU A 71 7.89 3.02 2.95
N SER A 72 7.50 2.28 3.98
CA SER A 72 6.55 1.16 3.86
C SER A 72 5.16 1.62 3.40
N TYR A 73 4.67 2.75 3.89
CA TYR A 73 3.44 3.38 3.44
C TYR A 73 3.51 3.76 1.95
N VAL A 74 4.57 4.46 1.54
CA VAL A 74 4.77 4.86 0.13
C VAL A 74 4.86 3.65 -0.80
N GLN A 75 5.58 2.60 -0.39
CA GLN A 75 5.68 1.36 -1.17
C GLN A 75 4.31 0.67 -1.28
N SER A 76 3.55 0.60 -0.20
CA SER A 76 2.20 0.01 -0.21
C SER A 76 1.23 0.82 -1.08
N LEU A 77 1.34 2.15 -1.08
CA LEU A 77 0.54 3.03 -1.92
C LEU A 77 0.83 2.79 -3.40
N ARG A 78 2.12 2.70 -3.76
CA ARG A 78 2.54 2.33 -5.11
C ARG A 78 2.00 0.95 -5.50
N GLY A 79 2.09 -0.04 -4.61
CA GLY A 79 1.58 -1.40 -4.85
C GLY A 79 0.07 -1.43 -5.10
N TYR A 80 -0.70 -0.67 -4.32
CA TYR A 80 -2.14 -0.51 -4.54
C TYR A 80 -2.46 0.02 -5.93
N TRP A 81 -1.81 1.10 -6.35
CA TRP A 81 -2.03 1.66 -7.69
C TRP A 81 -1.61 0.71 -8.81
N GLN A 82 -0.50 0.00 -8.65
CA GLN A 82 -0.08 -1.03 -9.61
C GLN A 82 -1.13 -2.14 -9.76
N ALA A 83 -1.70 -2.63 -8.65
CA ALA A 83 -2.78 -3.61 -8.69
C ALA A 83 -4.03 -3.05 -9.39
N HIS A 84 -4.42 -1.81 -9.07
CA HIS A 84 -5.56 -1.14 -9.67
C HIS A 84 -5.43 -1.01 -11.20
N TYR A 85 -4.30 -0.48 -11.68
CA TYR A 85 -4.06 -0.32 -13.11
C TYR A 85 -3.85 -1.65 -13.84
N ARG A 86 -3.38 -2.70 -13.14
CA ARG A 86 -3.38 -4.06 -13.69
C ARG A 86 -4.79 -4.56 -13.93
N LEU A 87 -5.69 -4.43 -12.94
CA LEU A 87 -7.10 -4.83 -13.08
C LEU A 87 -7.77 -4.10 -14.25
N ARG A 88 -7.59 -2.78 -14.32
CA ARG A 88 -8.05 -1.93 -15.43
C ARG A 88 -7.59 -2.46 -16.79
N ARG A 89 -6.31 -2.85 -16.92
CA ARG A 89 -5.74 -3.37 -18.17
C ARG A 89 -6.31 -4.74 -18.57
N VAL A 90 -6.42 -5.69 -17.62
CA VAL A 90 -6.88 -7.05 -17.94
C VAL A 90 -8.39 -7.12 -18.20
N THR A 91 -9.15 -6.15 -17.68
CA THR A 91 -10.59 -6.03 -17.93
C THR A 91 -10.92 -5.13 -19.11
N LEU A 92 -9.95 -4.35 -19.60
CA LEU A 92 -10.17 -3.26 -20.56
C LEU A 92 -11.31 -2.34 -20.12
N TRP A 93 -11.41 -2.07 -18.81
CA TRP A 93 -12.50 -1.31 -18.22
C TRP A 93 -11.96 -0.21 -17.32
N ASP A 94 -12.38 1.03 -17.57
CA ASP A 94 -12.11 2.17 -16.71
C ASP A 94 -13.17 2.24 -15.60
N PHE A 95 -12.78 1.84 -14.38
CA PHE A 95 -13.65 1.83 -13.22
C PHE A 95 -14.00 3.24 -12.69
N GLU A 96 -13.18 4.25 -12.98
CA GLU A 96 -13.45 5.63 -12.54
C GLU A 96 -14.49 6.30 -13.44
N ARG A 97 -14.43 6.01 -14.74
CA ARG A 97 -15.34 6.56 -15.75
C ARG A 97 -16.55 5.67 -16.02
N GLY A 98 -16.51 4.41 -15.62
CA GLY A 98 -17.57 3.43 -15.90
C GLY A 98 -17.70 3.09 -17.38
N VAL A 99 -16.58 3.09 -18.12
CA VAL A 99 -16.57 2.84 -19.58
C VAL A 99 -15.50 1.83 -19.98
N GLY A 100 -15.72 1.13 -21.09
CA GLY A 100 -14.71 0.28 -21.71
C GLY A 100 -13.53 1.12 -22.23
N ILE A 101 -12.33 0.56 -22.14
CA ILE A 101 -11.10 1.10 -22.72
C ILE A 101 -10.98 0.45 -24.10
N GLY A 102 -11.62 1.10 -25.08
CA GLY A 102 -11.55 0.78 -26.50
C GLY A 102 -10.95 1.95 -27.26
#